data_AF-A0A348NVJ9-F1
#
_entry.id   AF-A0A348NVJ9-F1
#
_cell.length_a   1.000
_cell.length_b   1.000
_cell.length_c   1.000
_cell.angle_alpha   90.00
_cell.angle_beta   90.00
_cell.angle_gamma   90.00
#
_symmetry.space_group_name_H-M   'P 1'
#
loop_
_entity.id
_entity.type
_entity.pdbx_description
1 polymer ?
#
loop_
_entity_poly.entity_id
_entity_poly.type
_entity_poly.pdbx_seq_one_letter_code
_entity_poly.pdbx_strand_id
1 'polypeptide(L)'
;MKKILITLLSTVFLLLAETLFEVKDSANNKVLDVSTDGIAVMNLGDTLMVISTTEIKAVIDDSKALSRTFSVSTTSAKKGLYTDLFQVDMGSATMRGGFDGGRYAVFSPENMFLGLNAGQSTTGTSNVFIGNDAGFSNTTGLANVFIGHEAGYSSQDKISNTYVGHAAGRGSTGGMNAFFGYASGYTNQGDNNSFFGQNSGSMNAAGSNNCLFGYFTGVDCDGNYNTMIGTESGKTNDTGSGNVFLGYRSGYNELGSNRLYIDNSETSAPLIYGEFDTNNLTFNTSKFYVKHAFGNTNGLYIQNASYSNYWHLYQYSTGGLYLYYNGSARGSWDITSGAYTALSDEKLKKNITDLKNVSEKIMKLSPKNYNFISQKENDERKYIGLIAQDVQEIFPEFVYYNEEDNIFTLDYAGLSVVAIQAFKEQQSEIDKLRKENESIKKRLSEIETALLKIR
;
A
#
# COMPACT_ATOMS: atom_id res chain seq x y z
N MET A 1 34.39 -69.38 -71.71
CA MET A 1 33.40 -68.31 -71.42
C MET A 1 32.61 -68.70 -70.16
N LYS A 2 31.59 -67.92 -69.76
CA LYS A 2 30.66 -68.09 -68.60
C LYS A 2 30.20 -69.56 -68.38
N LYS A 3 30.18 -70.12 -67.14
CA LYS A 3 29.20 -69.98 -66.00
C LYS A 3 27.85 -70.72 -66.28
N ILE A 4 27.10 -71.33 -65.34
CA ILE A 4 27.14 -71.39 -63.84
C ILE A 4 26.43 -72.65 -63.24
N LEU A 5 26.21 -72.69 -61.91
CA LEU A 5 25.37 -73.63 -61.12
C LEU A 5 23.84 -73.41 -61.35
N ILE A 6 22.80 -73.56 -60.49
CA ILE A 6 22.48 -73.54 -59.03
C ILE A 6 21.00 -74.11 -58.89
N THR A 7 20.24 -74.38 -57.81
CA THR A 7 20.23 -74.45 -56.30
C THR A 7 18.98 -75.31 -55.88
N LEU A 8 18.69 -75.61 -54.60
CA LEU A 8 17.38 -75.30 -53.93
C LEU A 8 17.32 -75.58 -52.39
N LEU A 9 16.25 -75.11 -51.71
CA LEU A 9 16.07 -75.02 -50.22
C LEU A 9 14.57 -74.99 -49.78
N SER A 10 14.23 -74.82 -48.47
CA SER A 10 12.84 -74.78 -47.90
C SER A 10 12.65 -73.82 -46.66
N THR A 11 11.42 -73.68 -46.10
CA THR A 11 10.93 -72.46 -45.36
C THR A 11 9.97 -72.66 -44.15
N VAL A 12 9.71 -71.59 -43.35
CA VAL A 12 8.70 -71.42 -42.24
C VAL A 12 8.19 -69.94 -42.22
N PHE A 13 7.09 -69.59 -41.51
CA PHE A 13 6.39 -68.27 -41.55
C PHE A 13 6.00 -67.66 -40.19
N LEU A 14 5.82 -66.31 -40.13
CA LEU A 14 5.28 -65.51 -39.01
C LEU A 14 4.50 -64.30 -39.59
N LEU A 15 3.42 -63.82 -38.95
CA LEU A 15 2.77 -62.55 -39.35
C LEU A 15 3.57 -61.35 -38.79
N LEU A 16 4.53 -60.89 -39.58
CA LEU A 16 5.20 -59.61 -39.45
C LEU A 16 4.50 -58.58 -40.36
N ALA A 17 4.77 -57.29 -40.16
CA ALA A 17 4.40 -56.26 -41.14
C ALA A 17 4.97 -56.65 -42.52
N GLU A 18 4.12 -56.69 -43.55
CA GLU A 18 4.51 -57.28 -44.83
C GLU A 18 5.38 -56.29 -45.61
N THR A 19 6.66 -56.62 -45.82
CA THR A 19 7.57 -55.86 -46.69
C THR A 19 6.99 -55.84 -48.12
N LEU A 20 6.47 -54.69 -48.52
CA LEU A 20 5.99 -54.41 -49.86
C LEU A 20 7.16 -54.18 -50.82
N PHE A 21 8.24 -53.55 -50.33
CA PHE A 21 9.50 -53.36 -51.06
C PHE A 21 10.66 -53.08 -50.11
N GLU A 22 11.84 -53.65 -50.40
CA GLU A 22 13.07 -53.41 -49.65
C GLU A 22 14.22 -52.96 -50.57
N VAL A 23 15.04 -52.02 -50.09
CA VAL A 23 16.34 -51.67 -50.69
C VAL A 23 17.43 -52.26 -49.82
N LYS A 24 18.43 -52.88 -50.47
CA LYS A 24 19.58 -53.50 -49.83
C LYS A 24 20.89 -52.88 -50.28
N ASP A 25 21.88 -52.89 -49.39
CA ASP A 25 23.24 -52.46 -49.70
C ASP A 25 24.02 -53.49 -50.55
N SER A 26 25.28 -53.17 -50.90
CA SER A 26 26.17 -54.08 -51.64
C SER A 26 26.60 -55.33 -50.87
N ALA A 27 26.32 -55.40 -49.56
CA ALA A 27 26.50 -56.56 -48.70
C ALA A 27 25.18 -57.33 -48.45
N ASN A 28 24.08 -56.92 -49.11
CA ASN A 28 22.73 -57.49 -49.03
C ASN A 28 21.97 -57.27 -47.70
N ASN A 29 22.41 -56.31 -46.87
CA ASN A 29 21.67 -55.87 -45.68
C ASN A 29 20.51 -54.94 -46.07
N LYS A 30 19.37 -54.98 -45.38
CA LYS A 30 18.30 -53.97 -45.58
C LYS A 30 18.80 -52.59 -45.17
N VAL A 31 18.56 -51.58 -46.02
CA VAL A 31 18.81 -50.16 -45.74
C VAL A 31 17.55 -49.28 -45.90
N LEU A 32 16.55 -49.78 -46.61
CA LEU A 32 15.19 -49.25 -46.62
C LEU A 32 14.21 -50.42 -46.64
N ASP A 33 13.13 -50.34 -45.87
CA ASP A 33 12.02 -51.28 -45.89
C ASP A 33 10.71 -50.48 -45.92
N VAL A 34 9.88 -50.75 -46.92
CA VAL A 34 8.54 -50.19 -47.08
C VAL A 34 7.58 -51.33 -46.83
N SER A 35 6.86 -51.26 -45.72
CA SER A 35 5.94 -52.28 -45.25
C SER A 35 4.49 -51.79 -45.24
N THR A 36 3.55 -52.68 -44.92
CA THR A 36 2.14 -52.33 -44.64
C THR A 36 1.98 -51.26 -43.55
N ASP A 37 2.93 -51.18 -42.61
CA ASP A 37 2.80 -50.40 -41.38
C ASP A 37 3.54 -49.06 -41.46
N GLY A 38 4.47 -48.91 -42.41
CA GLY A 38 5.30 -47.73 -42.57
C GLY A 38 6.60 -47.93 -43.36
N ILE A 39 7.41 -46.87 -43.39
CA ILE A 39 8.76 -46.85 -43.97
C ILE A 39 9.80 -46.88 -42.85
N ALA A 40 10.77 -47.79 -42.95
CA ALA A 40 11.93 -47.87 -42.06
C ALA A 40 13.24 -47.67 -42.84
N VAL A 41 14.09 -46.74 -42.38
CA VAL A 41 15.47 -46.55 -42.85
C VAL A 41 16.41 -47.28 -41.89
N MET A 42 17.36 -48.05 -42.42
CA MET A 42 18.27 -48.90 -41.65
C MET A 42 19.73 -48.75 -42.09
N ASN A 43 20.66 -49.11 -41.20
CA ASN A 43 22.08 -49.20 -41.50
C ASN A 43 22.70 -50.35 -40.67
N LEU A 44 23.34 -51.32 -41.33
CA LEU A 44 23.98 -52.50 -40.71
C LEU A 44 23.08 -53.32 -39.75
N GLY A 45 21.75 -53.19 -39.85
CA GLY A 45 20.76 -53.83 -38.98
C GLY A 45 20.14 -52.92 -37.92
N ASP A 46 20.73 -51.74 -37.66
CA ASP A 46 20.16 -50.72 -36.79
C ASP A 46 19.07 -49.92 -37.54
N THR A 47 17.90 -49.71 -36.95
CA THR A 47 16.86 -48.84 -37.51
C THR A 47 17.14 -47.38 -37.16
N LEU A 48 17.38 -46.54 -38.17
CA LEU A 48 17.71 -45.12 -38.02
C LEU A 48 16.50 -44.20 -38.08
N MET A 49 15.45 -44.59 -38.80
CA MET A 49 14.22 -43.82 -38.91
C MET A 49 13.02 -44.74 -39.14
N VAL A 50 11.89 -44.43 -38.51
CA VAL A 50 10.57 -45.02 -38.77
C VAL A 50 9.56 -43.92 -39.04
N ILE A 51 8.78 -44.08 -40.09
CA ILE A 51 7.56 -43.32 -40.38
C ILE A 51 6.43 -44.35 -40.45
N SER A 52 5.66 -44.52 -39.38
CA SER A 52 4.54 -45.45 -39.31
C SER A 52 3.19 -44.73 -39.21
N THR A 53 2.11 -45.51 -39.17
CA THR A 53 0.76 -45.00 -38.88
C THR A 53 0.57 -44.50 -37.44
N THR A 54 1.54 -44.76 -36.54
CA THR A 54 1.44 -44.46 -35.09
C THR A 54 2.57 -43.59 -34.54
N GLU A 55 3.78 -43.60 -35.12
CA GLU A 55 4.89 -42.72 -34.72
C GLU A 55 5.74 -42.27 -35.93
N ILE A 56 6.30 -41.05 -35.84
CA ILE A 56 7.45 -40.62 -36.64
C ILE A 56 8.63 -40.50 -35.70
N LYS A 57 9.69 -41.25 -35.96
CA LYS A 57 10.78 -41.46 -35.01
C LYS A 57 12.12 -41.59 -35.72
N ALA A 58 13.03 -40.67 -35.43
CA ALA A 58 14.44 -40.83 -35.74
C ALA A 58 15.15 -41.47 -34.53
N VAL A 59 16.09 -42.37 -34.79
CA VAL A 59 16.96 -43.00 -33.79
C VAL A 59 18.39 -42.66 -34.18
N ILE A 60 19.02 -41.82 -33.37
CA ILE A 60 20.36 -41.28 -33.63
C ILE A 60 21.34 -42.03 -32.72
N ASP A 61 22.22 -42.83 -33.32
CA ASP A 61 23.29 -43.51 -32.61
C ASP A 61 24.44 -42.52 -32.34
N ASP A 62 24.60 -42.12 -31.08
CA ASP A 62 25.64 -41.21 -30.60
C ASP A 62 27.08 -41.67 -30.89
N SER A 63 27.31 -42.95 -31.23
CA SER A 63 28.62 -43.47 -31.62
C SER A 63 28.91 -43.38 -33.12
N LYS A 64 27.90 -43.09 -33.96
CA LYS A 64 27.99 -43.10 -35.44
C LYS A 64 27.50 -41.81 -36.11
N ALA A 65 26.69 -40.98 -35.44
CA ALA A 65 26.09 -39.79 -36.01
C ALA A 65 27.02 -38.56 -36.00
N LEU A 66 27.21 -37.92 -37.16
CA LEU A 66 27.99 -36.67 -37.29
C LEU A 66 27.15 -35.39 -37.06
N SER A 67 25.84 -35.52 -36.82
CA SER A 67 24.91 -34.43 -36.53
C SER A 67 23.67 -34.99 -35.81
N ARG A 68 23.02 -34.17 -34.96
CA ARG A 68 21.89 -34.55 -34.09
C ARG A 68 20.56 -33.85 -34.44
N THR A 69 20.49 -33.19 -35.59
CA THR A 69 19.29 -32.46 -36.07
C THR A 69 18.12 -33.39 -36.43
N PHE A 70 16.96 -33.18 -35.80
CA PHE A 70 15.65 -33.53 -36.35
C PHE A 70 14.91 -32.26 -36.79
N SER A 71 14.44 -32.20 -38.05
CA SER A 71 13.65 -31.08 -38.57
C SER A 71 12.43 -31.56 -39.37
N VAL A 72 11.38 -30.73 -39.38
CA VAL A 72 10.13 -30.97 -40.13
C VAL A 72 9.88 -29.76 -41.03
N SER A 73 10.17 -29.90 -42.33
CA SER A 73 10.01 -28.83 -43.32
C SER A 73 8.71 -28.94 -44.12
N THR A 74 8.19 -27.79 -44.60
CA THR A 74 7.10 -27.77 -45.59
C THR A 74 7.61 -27.33 -46.97
N THR A 75 6.96 -27.79 -48.04
CA THR A 75 7.27 -27.38 -49.41
C THR A 75 6.38 -26.21 -49.83
N SER A 76 6.97 -25.01 -49.92
CA SER A 76 6.33 -23.90 -50.62
C SER A 76 6.15 -24.22 -52.11
N ALA A 77 5.13 -23.64 -52.76
CA ALA A 77 4.77 -23.95 -54.16
C ALA A 77 5.83 -23.56 -55.22
N LYS A 78 6.96 -22.95 -54.81
CA LYS A 78 8.16 -22.82 -55.64
C LYS A 78 9.15 -23.94 -55.30
N LYS A 79 9.37 -24.84 -56.27
CA LYS A 79 10.36 -25.95 -56.18
C LYS A 79 11.71 -25.48 -55.63
N GLY A 80 12.22 -26.21 -54.63
CA GLY A 80 13.62 -26.10 -54.17
C GLY A 80 13.86 -25.30 -52.89
N LEU A 81 12.83 -24.67 -52.31
CA LEU A 81 12.94 -24.00 -51.00
C LEU A 81 12.15 -24.77 -49.94
N TYR A 82 12.89 -25.42 -49.04
CA TYR A 82 12.39 -26.00 -47.81
C TYR A 82 12.43 -24.94 -46.70
N THR A 83 11.40 -24.89 -45.86
CA THR A 83 11.40 -24.10 -44.63
C THR A 83 11.06 -25.02 -43.47
N ASP A 84 12.01 -25.21 -42.56
CA ASP A 84 11.81 -25.99 -41.34
C ASP A 84 10.82 -25.27 -40.42
N LEU A 85 9.74 -25.96 -40.07
CA LEU A 85 8.64 -25.46 -39.24
C LEU A 85 8.88 -25.74 -37.75
N PHE A 86 9.63 -26.81 -37.45
CA PHE A 86 10.07 -27.19 -36.12
C PHE A 86 11.39 -27.97 -36.22
N GLN A 87 12.34 -27.65 -35.36
CA GLN A 87 13.64 -28.31 -35.27
C GLN A 87 14.00 -28.52 -33.80
N VAL A 88 14.43 -29.72 -33.44
CA VAL A 88 14.96 -30.05 -32.11
C VAL A 88 16.21 -30.91 -32.30
N ASP A 89 17.27 -30.53 -31.59
CA ASP A 89 18.51 -31.29 -31.46
C ASP A 89 18.59 -31.80 -30.02
N MET A 90 18.93 -33.08 -29.84
CA MET A 90 19.07 -33.70 -28.52
C MET A 90 20.31 -34.57 -28.47
N GLY A 91 21.16 -34.28 -27.49
CA GLY A 91 22.26 -35.15 -27.08
C GLY A 91 22.96 -34.61 -25.84
N SER A 92 23.64 -35.50 -25.12
CA SER A 92 24.20 -35.17 -23.80
C SER A 92 25.18 -33.99 -23.84
N ALA A 93 24.84 -32.92 -23.13
CA ALA A 93 25.69 -31.80 -22.72
C ALA A 93 26.61 -31.18 -23.80
N THR A 94 26.07 -30.26 -24.62
CA THR A 94 26.66 -28.90 -24.79
C THR A 94 25.71 -27.98 -25.59
N MET A 95 25.11 -26.97 -24.95
CA MET A 95 24.43 -25.86 -25.66
C MET A 95 25.39 -24.77 -26.15
N ARG A 96 26.55 -25.15 -26.73
CA ARG A 96 27.51 -24.18 -27.27
C ARG A 96 28.51 -24.83 -28.21
N GLY A 97 28.22 -24.71 -29.50
CA GLY A 97 29.18 -24.84 -30.58
C GLY A 97 28.73 -23.88 -31.68
N GLY A 98 29.63 -23.05 -32.21
CA GLY A 98 29.24 -22.18 -33.32
C GLY A 98 30.34 -21.23 -33.75
N PHE A 99 30.58 -21.22 -35.05
CA PHE A 99 31.07 -20.09 -35.81
C PHE A 99 30.24 -20.03 -37.10
N ASP A 100 29.88 -18.81 -37.51
CA ASP A 100 29.31 -18.46 -38.83
C ASP A 100 27.89 -18.98 -39.20
N GLY A 101 26.90 -18.79 -38.32
CA GLY A 101 25.47 -18.96 -38.67
C GLY A 101 24.50 -18.87 -37.48
N GLY A 102 23.55 -17.94 -37.50
CA GLY A 102 22.70 -17.54 -36.35
C GLY A 102 22.01 -18.65 -35.55
N ARG A 103 22.03 -18.52 -34.22
CA ARG A 103 21.32 -19.40 -33.27
C ARG A 103 19.87 -18.96 -33.13
N TYR A 104 18.92 -19.90 -33.15
CA TYR A 104 17.49 -19.62 -32.99
C TYR A 104 16.84 -20.30 -31.78
N ALA A 105 17.24 -21.51 -31.42
CA ALA A 105 16.72 -22.22 -30.24
C ALA A 105 17.83 -23.07 -29.61
N VAL A 106 17.80 -23.21 -28.28
CA VAL A 106 18.77 -23.99 -27.51
C VAL A 106 18.08 -24.50 -26.25
N PHE A 107 17.98 -25.84 -26.11
CA PHE A 107 17.34 -26.50 -24.97
C PHE A 107 18.33 -27.39 -24.21
N SER A 108 18.31 -27.31 -22.89
CA SER A 108 19.11 -28.15 -21.98
C SER A 108 18.32 -28.48 -20.71
N PRO A 109 18.79 -29.43 -19.88
CA PRO A 109 18.20 -29.68 -18.56
C PRO A 109 18.22 -28.46 -17.63
N GLU A 110 19.08 -27.48 -17.92
CA GLU A 110 19.35 -26.33 -17.06
C GLU A 110 18.83 -25.00 -17.63
N ASN A 111 18.77 -24.82 -18.95
CA ASN A 111 18.42 -23.55 -19.58
C ASN A 111 17.57 -23.75 -20.85
N MET A 112 16.67 -22.79 -21.12
CA MET A 112 15.84 -22.71 -22.33
C MET A 112 16.03 -21.35 -23.01
N PHE A 113 16.61 -21.34 -24.21
CA PHE A 113 16.86 -20.11 -24.99
C PHE A 113 16.16 -20.17 -26.37
N LEU A 114 15.49 -19.10 -26.76
CA LEU A 114 14.74 -18.99 -28.02
C LEU A 114 14.83 -17.54 -28.55
N GLY A 115 15.27 -17.35 -29.80
CA GLY A 115 15.51 -16.04 -30.41
C GLY A 115 16.98 -15.82 -30.76
N LEU A 116 17.24 -14.88 -31.68
CA LEU A 116 18.59 -14.56 -32.13
C LEU A 116 19.45 -14.09 -30.96
N ASN A 117 20.62 -14.69 -30.75
CA ASN A 117 21.55 -14.36 -29.66
C ASN A 117 20.97 -14.49 -28.22
N ALA A 118 19.81 -15.12 -28.03
CA ALA A 118 19.24 -15.35 -26.70
C ALA A 118 20.25 -16.10 -25.81
N GLY A 119 20.59 -15.51 -24.65
CA GLY A 119 21.60 -16.04 -23.73
C GLY A 119 23.01 -16.18 -24.32
N GLN A 120 23.39 -15.46 -25.38
CA GLN A 120 24.63 -15.71 -26.12
C GLN A 120 25.87 -15.81 -25.22
N SER A 121 25.99 -14.93 -24.22
CA SER A 121 27.16 -14.84 -23.34
C SER A 121 27.16 -15.82 -22.15
N THR A 122 26.03 -16.43 -21.78
CA THR A 122 25.90 -17.05 -20.45
C THR A 122 26.56 -18.42 -20.30
N THR A 123 26.97 -18.69 -19.06
CA THR A 123 27.40 -19.97 -18.49
C THR A 123 26.63 -20.32 -17.20
N GLY A 124 25.68 -19.47 -16.78
CA GLY A 124 24.78 -19.72 -15.65
C GLY A 124 23.62 -20.67 -15.99
N THR A 125 22.85 -21.08 -14.97
CA THR A 125 21.86 -22.16 -15.08
C THR A 125 20.47 -21.76 -14.55
N SER A 126 19.46 -22.59 -14.81
CA SER A 126 18.04 -22.36 -14.50
C SER A 126 17.38 -21.18 -15.22
N ASN A 127 17.94 -20.69 -16.34
CA ASN A 127 17.43 -19.51 -17.05
C ASN A 127 16.49 -19.85 -18.22
N VAL A 128 15.50 -18.98 -18.47
CA VAL A 128 14.57 -19.04 -19.61
C VAL A 128 14.60 -17.71 -20.36
N PHE A 129 15.21 -17.65 -21.55
CA PHE A 129 15.31 -16.43 -22.36
C PHE A 129 14.60 -16.60 -23.71
N ILE A 130 13.58 -15.77 -23.96
CA ILE A 130 12.70 -15.86 -25.14
C ILE A 130 12.57 -14.48 -25.80
N GLY A 131 13.27 -14.28 -26.91
CA GLY A 131 13.32 -13.04 -27.69
C GLY A 131 14.71 -12.80 -28.25
N ASN A 132 14.81 -12.00 -29.33
CA ASN A 132 16.12 -11.60 -29.85
C ASN A 132 16.87 -10.79 -28.78
N ASP A 133 18.14 -11.15 -28.61
CA ASP A 133 19.09 -10.56 -27.67
C ASP A 133 18.61 -10.57 -26.19
N ALA A 134 17.64 -11.44 -25.86
CA ALA A 134 17.18 -11.65 -24.50
C ALA A 134 18.30 -12.26 -23.65
N GLY A 135 18.70 -11.58 -22.58
CA GLY A 135 19.83 -11.98 -21.73
C GLY A 135 21.19 -12.01 -22.45
N PHE A 136 21.36 -11.27 -23.56
CA PHE A 136 22.56 -11.30 -24.43
C PHE A 136 23.89 -11.28 -23.67
N SER A 137 24.01 -10.38 -22.67
CA SER A 137 25.25 -10.09 -21.92
C SER A 137 25.29 -10.74 -20.54
N ASN A 138 24.30 -11.54 -20.16
CA ASN A 138 24.32 -12.30 -18.91
C ASN A 138 25.47 -13.32 -18.97
N THR A 139 26.37 -13.35 -17.97
CA THR A 139 27.54 -14.26 -18.01
C THR A 139 27.40 -15.41 -17.03
N THR A 140 26.97 -15.18 -15.79
CA THR A 140 26.88 -16.19 -14.72
C THR A 140 25.53 -16.20 -13.99
N GLY A 141 24.56 -15.40 -14.44
CA GLY A 141 23.27 -15.26 -13.76
C GLY A 141 22.44 -16.55 -13.75
N LEU A 142 21.64 -16.72 -12.68
CA LEU A 142 20.94 -17.97 -12.38
C LEU A 142 19.44 -17.75 -12.10
N ALA A 143 18.61 -18.70 -12.52
CA ALA A 143 17.15 -18.70 -12.27
C ALA A 143 16.40 -17.48 -12.85
N ASN A 144 16.87 -16.88 -13.95
CA ASN A 144 16.25 -15.71 -14.56
C ASN A 144 15.28 -16.07 -15.70
N VAL A 145 14.16 -15.36 -15.83
CA VAL A 145 13.15 -15.54 -16.89
C VAL A 145 13.01 -14.23 -17.67
N PHE A 146 13.56 -14.14 -18.88
CA PHE A 146 13.49 -12.94 -19.74
C PHE A 146 12.69 -13.23 -21.01
N ILE A 147 11.54 -12.58 -21.20
CA ILE A 147 10.61 -12.82 -22.31
C ILE A 147 10.32 -11.50 -23.03
N GLY A 148 10.99 -11.27 -24.15
CA GLY A 148 10.88 -10.08 -24.98
C GLY A 148 12.17 -9.80 -25.74
N HIS A 149 12.05 -9.13 -26.90
CA HIS A 149 13.21 -8.58 -27.60
C HIS A 149 13.95 -7.58 -26.69
N GLU A 150 15.27 -7.75 -26.54
CA GLU A 150 16.15 -7.06 -25.58
C GLU A 150 15.79 -7.19 -24.08
N ALA A 151 14.92 -8.14 -23.69
CA ALA A 151 14.63 -8.36 -22.27
C ALA A 151 15.89 -8.80 -21.50
N GLY A 152 16.29 -8.04 -20.47
CA GLY A 152 17.51 -8.29 -19.70
C GLY A 152 18.83 -8.22 -20.52
N TYR A 153 18.84 -7.54 -21.67
CA TYR A 153 19.97 -7.49 -22.63
C TYR A 153 21.38 -7.39 -22.00
N SER A 154 21.58 -6.44 -21.08
CA SER A 154 22.85 -6.23 -20.36
C SER A 154 22.77 -6.50 -18.86
N SER A 155 21.87 -7.40 -18.44
CA SER A 155 21.75 -7.82 -17.05
C SER A 155 22.86 -8.80 -16.67
N GLN A 156 23.90 -8.28 -16.02
CA GLN A 156 25.09 -9.03 -15.61
C GLN A 156 24.87 -9.74 -14.26
N ASP A 157 25.09 -11.06 -14.23
CA ASP A 157 25.51 -11.83 -13.05
C ASP A 157 24.60 -11.76 -11.80
N LYS A 158 23.31 -11.47 -12.01
CA LYS A 158 22.26 -11.52 -10.98
C LYS A 158 21.36 -12.75 -11.11
N ILE A 159 20.57 -12.97 -10.06
CA ILE A 159 19.74 -14.16 -9.88
C ILE A 159 18.26 -13.81 -9.70
N SER A 160 17.40 -14.77 -10.06
CA SER A 160 15.97 -14.78 -9.77
C SER A 160 15.16 -13.59 -10.32
N ASN A 161 15.61 -12.99 -11.44
CA ASN A 161 14.88 -11.91 -12.11
C ASN A 161 13.84 -12.46 -13.09
N THR A 162 12.64 -11.87 -13.14
CA THR A 162 11.59 -12.17 -14.15
C THR A 162 11.25 -10.90 -14.93
N TYR A 163 11.65 -10.79 -16.19
CA TYR A 163 11.39 -9.64 -17.07
C TYR A 163 10.54 -10.05 -18.27
N VAL A 164 9.34 -9.50 -18.43
CA VAL A 164 8.39 -9.85 -19.50
C VAL A 164 7.93 -8.59 -20.24
N GLY A 165 8.51 -8.35 -21.41
CA GLY A 165 8.21 -7.20 -22.27
C GLY A 165 9.40 -6.80 -23.14
N HIS A 166 9.14 -6.07 -24.23
CA HIS A 166 10.19 -5.47 -25.05
C HIS A 166 11.06 -4.54 -24.19
N ALA A 167 12.37 -4.78 -24.18
CA ALA A 167 13.36 -4.06 -23.37
C ALA A 167 13.06 -4.03 -21.85
N ALA A 168 12.25 -4.94 -21.32
CA ALA A 168 12.04 -5.06 -19.87
C ALA A 168 13.37 -5.42 -19.18
N GLY A 169 13.75 -4.64 -18.17
CA GLY A 169 15.02 -4.81 -17.46
C GLY A 169 16.28 -4.72 -18.33
N ARG A 170 16.23 -4.10 -19.52
CA ARG A 170 17.31 -4.12 -20.54
C ARG A 170 18.69 -3.84 -19.97
N GLY A 171 18.82 -2.77 -19.20
CA GLY A 171 20.02 -2.33 -18.47
C GLY A 171 19.95 -2.57 -16.96
N SER A 172 19.12 -3.51 -16.49
CA SER A 172 18.93 -3.77 -15.07
C SER A 172 20.07 -4.60 -14.49
N THR A 173 20.73 -4.08 -13.46
CA THR A 173 21.87 -4.74 -12.78
C THR A 173 21.52 -5.29 -11.40
N GLY A 174 20.27 -5.14 -10.94
CA GLY A 174 19.76 -5.71 -9.68
C GLY A 174 19.22 -7.13 -9.83
N GLY A 175 19.06 -7.83 -8.70
CA GLY A 175 18.52 -9.18 -8.56
C GLY A 175 17.15 -9.25 -7.89
N MET A 176 16.52 -10.43 -7.95
CA MET A 176 15.20 -10.72 -7.34
C MET A 176 14.06 -9.78 -7.82
N ASN A 177 14.18 -9.25 -9.03
CA ASN A 177 13.28 -8.25 -9.61
C ASN A 177 12.22 -8.87 -10.54
N ALA A 178 10.99 -8.34 -10.53
CA ALA A 178 9.86 -8.80 -11.32
C ALA A 178 9.26 -7.66 -12.17
N PHE A 179 9.61 -7.59 -13.46
CA PHE A 179 9.20 -6.50 -14.37
C PHE A 179 8.29 -7.00 -15.50
N PHE A 180 7.14 -6.37 -15.68
CA PHE A 180 6.16 -6.71 -16.71
C PHE A 180 5.75 -5.45 -17.49
N GLY A 181 5.99 -5.41 -18.80
CA GLY A 181 5.64 -4.29 -19.68
C GLY A 181 6.81 -3.78 -20.55
N TYR A 182 6.49 -2.99 -21.57
CA TYR A 182 7.49 -2.32 -22.41
C TYR A 182 8.40 -1.44 -21.54
N ALA A 183 9.71 -1.69 -21.59
CA ALA A 183 10.75 -0.96 -20.86
C ALA A 183 10.46 -0.76 -19.35
N SER A 184 9.71 -1.69 -18.74
CA SER A 184 9.59 -1.77 -17.27
C SER A 184 10.97 -2.07 -16.67
N GLY A 185 11.40 -1.27 -15.68
CA GLY A 185 12.71 -1.38 -15.05
C GLY A 185 13.92 -1.20 -15.99
N TYR A 186 13.77 -0.44 -17.09
CA TYR A 186 14.75 -0.35 -18.19
C TYR A 186 16.22 -0.15 -17.75
N THR A 187 16.51 0.74 -16.80
CA THR A 187 17.85 0.88 -16.17
C THR A 187 17.84 0.65 -14.65
N ASN A 188 16.96 -0.21 -14.14
CA ASN A 188 16.85 -0.51 -12.71
C ASN A 188 18.16 -1.06 -12.09
N GLN A 189 18.78 -0.36 -11.14
CA GLN A 189 19.98 -0.90 -10.45
C GLN A 189 19.67 -1.57 -9.10
N GLY A 190 18.51 -1.32 -8.49
CA GLY A 190 18.12 -1.86 -7.18
C GLY A 190 17.57 -3.30 -7.19
N ASP A 191 17.47 -3.90 -6.00
CA ASP A 191 17.05 -5.29 -5.78
C ASP A 191 15.60 -5.40 -5.26
N ASN A 192 14.97 -6.57 -5.42
CA ASN A 192 13.65 -6.93 -4.85
C ASN A 192 12.46 -6.06 -5.33
N ASN A 193 12.55 -5.48 -6.53
CA ASN A 193 11.53 -4.60 -7.09
C ASN A 193 10.47 -5.35 -7.92
N SER A 194 9.22 -4.86 -7.89
CA SER A 194 8.07 -5.42 -8.62
C SER A 194 7.37 -4.34 -9.45
N PHE A 195 7.63 -4.28 -10.76
CA PHE A 195 7.19 -3.19 -11.65
C PHE A 195 6.27 -3.69 -12.77
N PHE A 196 5.01 -3.24 -12.78
CA PHE A 196 3.97 -3.71 -13.69
C PHE A 196 3.37 -2.55 -14.50
N GLY A 197 3.87 -2.37 -15.73
CA GLY A 197 3.36 -1.40 -16.69
C GLY A 197 4.45 -0.83 -17.61
N GLN A 198 4.02 -0.12 -18.65
CA GLN A 198 4.95 0.52 -19.58
C GLN A 198 5.75 1.62 -18.87
N ASN A 199 7.08 1.55 -18.98
CA ASN A 199 8.04 2.48 -18.34
C ASN A 199 7.84 2.64 -16.81
N SER A 200 7.30 1.63 -16.12
CA SER A 200 7.28 1.65 -14.65
C SER A 200 8.69 1.37 -14.12
N GLY A 201 9.18 2.17 -13.18
CA GLY A 201 10.55 2.03 -12.64
C GLY A 201 11.67 2.21 -13.67
N SER A 202 11.41 2.84 -14.82
CA SER A 202 12.32 2.74 -15.97
C SER A 202 13.69 3.38 -15.77
N MET A 203 13.81 4.40 -14.91
CA MET A 203 15.06 5.15 -14.67
C MET A 203 15.61 5.01 -13.24
N ASN A 204 15.06 4.10 -12.43
CA ASN A 204 15.49 3.81 -11.06
C ASN A 204 16.99 3.43 -10.95
N ALA A 205 17.84 4.31 -10.42
CA ALA A 205 19.28 4.09 -10.32
C ALA A 205 19.75 3.53 -8.96
N ALA A 206 18.88 3.34 -7.96
CA ALA A 206 19.27 2.75 -6.65
C ALA A 206 18.16 2.08 -5.82
N GLY A 207 16.90 2.49 -6.00
CA GLY A 207 15.77 2.15 -5.13
C GLY A 207 15.43 0.67 -5.14
N SER A 208 15.21 0.11 -3.96
CA SER A 208 15.01 -1.34 -3.73
C SER A 208 13.76 -1.61 -2.89
N ASN A 209 13.18 -2.80 -3.04
CA ASN A 209 11.92 -3.23 -2.39
C ASN A 209 10.69 -2.39 -2.80
N ASN A 210 10.67 -1.85 -4.02
CA ASN A 210 9.61 -0.99 -4.55
C ASN A 210 8.55 -1.80 -5.33
N CYS A 211 7.27 -1.51 -5.11
CA CYS A 211 6.12 -2.08 -5.80
C CYS A 211 5.42 -0.99 -6.63
N LEU A 212 5.55 -1.05 -7.95
CA LEU A 212 5.05 -0.03 -8.89
C LEU A 212 4.08 -0.67 -9.89
N PHE A 213 2.89 -0.09 -10.05
CA PHE A 213 1.84 -0.63 -10.93
C PHE A 213 1.15 0.48 -11.74
N GLY A 214 1.41 0.54 -13.04
CA GLY A 214 0.75 1.45 -13.98
C GLY A 214 1.67 1.99 -15.10
N TYR A 215 1.10 2.82 -15.96
CA TYR A 215 1.82 3.47 -17.06
C TYR A 215 2.66 4.64 -16.51
N PHE A 216 3.98 4.62 -16.71
CA PHE A 216 4.94 5.60 -16.19
C PHE A 216 4.81 5.83 -14.67
N THR A 217 4.55 4.76 -13.91
CA THR A 217 4.48 4.77 -12.44
C THR A 217 5.87 4.66 -11.84
N GLY A 218 6.26 5.62 -10.98
CA GLY A 218 7.59 5.72 -10.37
C GLY A 218 8.71 5.62 -11.40
N VAL A 219 8.79 6.55 -12.35
CA VAL A 219 9.80 6.51 -13.44
C VAL A 219 11.20 6.71 -12.85
N ASP A 220 11.33 7.76 -12.04
CA ASP A 220 12.47 8.08 -11.19
C ASP A 220 12.04 7.74 -9.76
N CYS A 221 12.71 6.76 -9.12
CA CYS A 221 12.25 6.12 -7.89
C CYS A 221 13.42 5.42 -7.17
N ASP A 222 14.45 6.21 -6.85
CA ASP A 222 15.71 5.77 -6.24
C ASP A 222 15.59 5.60 -4.72
N GLY A 223 14.50 6.10 -4.12
CA GLY A 223 14.08 5.74 -2.78
C GLY A 223 13.60 4.29 -2.64
N ASN A 224 13.42 3.83 -1.40
CA ASN A 224 13.16 2.42 -1.07
C ASN A 224 11.78 2.21 -0.44
N TYR A 225 11.26 0.98 -0.48
CA TYR A 225 10.00 0.57 0.17
C TYR A 225 8.75 1.32 -0.31
N ASN A 226 8.75 1.83 -1.54
CA ASN A 226 7.63 2.56 -2.12
C ASN A 226 6.55 1.63 -2.68
N THR A 227 5.28 1.97 -2.47
CA THR A 227 4.11 1.32 -3.11
C THR A 227 3.34 2.37 -3.92
N MET A 228 3.39 2.28 -5.25
CA MET A 228 2.75 3.24 -6.16
C MET A 228 1.84 2.51 -7.13
N ILE A 229 0.54 2.81 -7.11
CA ILE A 229 -0.47 2.13 -7.93
C ILE A 229 -1.32 3.18 -8.64
N GLY A 230 -1.10 3.34 -9.95
CA GLY A 230 -1.82 4.28 -10.80
C GLY A 230 -0.93 4.87 -11.89
N THR A 231 -1.52 5.16 -13.04
CA THR A 231 -0.85 5.86 -14.14
C THR A 231 -0.23 7.17 -13.66
N GLU A 232 1.06 7.36 -13.93
CA GLU A 232 1.88 8.50 -13.50
C GLU A 232 1.89 8.76 -11.97
N SER A 233 1.51 7.77 -11.15
CA SER A 233 1.67 7.82 -9.69
C SER A 233 3.15 7.83 -9.31
N GLY A 234 3.54 8.74 -8.40
CA GLY A 234 4.91 8.93 -7.92
C GLY A 234 5.97 9.17 -9.00
N LYS A 235 5.57 9.68 -10.18
CA LYS A 235 6.38 9.62 -11.40
C LYS A 235 7.80 10.17 -11.23
N THR A 236 7.97 11.28 -10.51
CA THR A 236 9.28 11.90 -10.24
C THR A 236 9.66 11.81 -8.75
N ASN A 237 9.31 10.72 -8.07
CA ASN A 237 9.62 10.48 -6.64
C ASN A 237 11.08 10.04 -6.43
N ASP A 238 11.99 10.81 -7.00
CA ASP A 238 13.44 10.56 -7.10
C ASP A 238 14.04 9.98 -5.82
N THR A 239 14.01 10.72 -4.71
CA THR A 239 14.66 10.32 -3.43
C THR A 239 13.70 9.88 -2.32
N GLY A 240 12.38 9.91 -2.56
CA GLY A 240 11.37 9.61 -1.55
C GLY A 240 11.27 8.12 -1.22
N SER A 241 11.31 7.75 0.06
CA SER A 241 11.22 6.36 0.53
C SER A 241 9.99 6.11 1.42
N GLY A 242 9.50 4.88 1.51
CA GLY A 242 8.37 4.52 2.38
C GLY A 242 7.03 5.14 1.98
N ASN A 243 6.89 5.56 0.72
CA ASN A 243 5.70 6.25 0.22
C ASN A 243 4.62 5.26 -0.24
N VAL A 244 3.35 5.61 -0.02
CA VAL A 244 2.17 4.87 -0.49
C VAL A 244 1.29 5.81 -1.32
N PHE A 245 1.31 5.65 -2.64
CA PHE A 245 0.59 6.49 -3.59
C PHE A 245 -0.43 5.67 -4.39
N LEU A 246 -1.72 6.01 -4.29
CA LEU A 246 -2.82 5.25 -4.90
C LEU A 246 -3.72 6.16 -5.76
N GLY A 247 -3.73 5.92 -7.07
CA GLY A 247 -4.57 6.57 -8.10
C GLY A 247 -3.79 7.42 -9.11
N TYR A 248 -4.46 7.92 -10.16
CA TYR A 248 -3.81 8.68 -11.25
C TYR A 248 -3.08 9.92 -10.73
N ARG A 249 -1.79 10.06 -11.04
CA ARG A 249 -0.91 11.16 -10.58
C ARG A 249 -0.85 11.41 -9.07
N SER A 250 -1.30 10.45 -8.25
CA SER A 250 -1.05 10.47 -6.79
C SER A 250 0.46 10.60 -6.52
N GLY A 251 0.85 11.60 -5.71
CA GLY A 251 2.25 11.86 -5.38
C GLY A 251 3.17 12.24 -6.57
N TYR A 252 2.65 12.65 -7.73
CA TYR A 252 3.43 12.83 -8.98
C TYR A 252 4.72 13.65 -8.81
N ASN A 253 4.67 14.78 -8.09
CA ASN A 253 5.81 15.67 -7.79
C ASN A 253 6.28 15.58 -6.31
N GLU A 254 5.87 14.58 -5.53
CA GLU A 254 6.35 14.43 -4.15
C GLU A 254 7.79 13.91 -4.17
N LEU A 255 8.64 14.48 -3.32
CA LEU A 255 10.06 14.13 -3.14
C LEU A 255 10.37 13.69 -1.69
N GLY A 256 9.44 13.95 -0.77
CA GLY A 256 9.52 13.50 0.62
C GLY A 256 9.40 11.99 0.77
N SER A 257 9.72 11.53 1.98
CA SER A 257 9.55 10.14 2.42
C SER A 257 8.31 10.01 3.31
N ASN A 258 7.88 8.78 3.56
CA ASN A 258 6.88 8.39 4.56
C ASN A 258 5.51 9.07 4.38
N ARG A 259 5.09 9.23 3.11
CA ARG A 259 3.83 9.86 2.72
C ARG A 259 2.75 8.86 2.31
N LEU A 260 1.50 9.16 2.63
CA LEU A 260 0.31 8.52 2.07
C LEU A 260 -0.45 9.51 1.19
N TYR A 261 -0.64 9.17 -0.09
CA TYR A 261 -1.55 9.87 -1.01
C TYR A 261 -2.58 8.87 -1.55
N ILE A 262 -3.86 9.16 -1.35
CA ILE A 262 -4.94 8.49 -2.08
C ILE A 262 -5.70 9.58 -2.83
N ASP A 263 -5.46 9.69 -4.14
CA ASP A 263 -6.07 10.69 -5.02
C ASP A 263 -5.99 10.26 -6.50
N ASN A 264 -6.79 10.89 -7.35
CA ASN A 264 -6.81 10.63 -8.79
C ASN A 264 -6.50 11.90 -9.60
N SER A 265 -5.64 12.76 -9.04
CA SER A 265 -5.14 14.00 -9.64
C SER A 265 -3.74 14.37 -9.13
N GLU A 266 -3.07 15.25 -9.86
CA GLU A 266 -1.82 15.90 -9.48
C GLU A 266 -2.13 17.08 -8.54
N THR A 267 -2.11 16.83 -7.23
CA THR A 267 -2.57 17.79 -6.22
C THR A 267 -1.66 17.81 -4.98
N SER A 268 -1.47 19.01 -4.40
CA SER A 268 -0.90 19.19 -3.05
C SER A 268 -1.93 19.01 -1.94
N ALA A 269 -3.20 18.82 -2.30
CA ALA A 269 -4.33 18.62 -1.40
C ALA A 269 -5.13 17.37 -1.83
N PRO A 270 -4.64 16.15 -1.54
CA PRO A 270 -5.33 14.92 -1.93
C PRO A 270 -6.52 14.60 -1.02
N LEU A 271 -7.44 13.76 -1.51
CA LEU A 271 -8.61 13.27 -0.79
C LEU A 271 -8.24 12.65 0.57
N ILE A 272 -7.18 11.84 0.61
CA ILE A 272 -6.53 11.39 1.84
C ILE A 272 -5.03 11.70 1.75
N TYR A 273 -4.52 12.44 2.73
CA TYR A 273 -3.10 12.73 2.95
C TYR A 273 -2.66 12.18 4.31
N GLY A 274 -1.53 11.49 4.37
CA GLY A 274 -0.95 11.05 5.63
C GLY A 274 0.57 11.20 5.67
N GLU A 275 1.09 11.31 6.89
CA GLU A 275 2.52 11.39 7.22
C GLU A 275 2.81 10.33 8.28
N PHE A 276 3.56 9.29 7.93
CA PHE A 276 3.82 8.20 8.89
C PHE A 276 4.78 8.63 10.01
N ASP A 277 5.77 9.49 9.71
CA ASP A 277 6.74 9.98 10.70
C ASP A 277 6.09 10.80 11.83
N THR A 278 5.09 11.63 11.50
CA THR A 278 4.36 12.47 12.46
C THR A 278 3.05 11.81 12.93
N ASN A 279 2.74 10.61 12.44
CA ASN A 279 1.48 9.88 12.66
C ASN A 279 0.21 10.68 12.30
N ASN A 280 0.32 11.67 11.41
CA ASN A 280 -0.80 12.50 10.99
C ASN A 280 -1.58 11.84 9.84
N LEU A 281 -2.91 11.86 9.94
CA LEU A 281 -3.83 11.49 8.86
C LEU A 281 -4.87 12.59 8.68
N THR A 282 -5.02 13.09 7.46
CA THR A 282 -5.97 14.16 7.13
C THR A 282 -6.83 13.80 5.91
N PHE A 283 -8.05 14.31 5.90
CA PHE A 283 -9.02 14.12 4.83
C PHE A 283 -9.27 15.48 4.18
N ASN A 284 -9.12 15.58 2.85
CA ASN A 284 -9.29 16.82 2.09
C ASN A 284 -8.47 18.01 2.71
N THR A 285 -7.28 17.67 3.22
CA THR A 285 -6.22 18.48 3.88
C THR A 285 -6.59 19.63 4.82
N SER A 286 -7.86 19.76 5.23
CA SER A 286 -8.33 20.97 5.93
C SER A 286 -9.47 20.76 6.92
N LYS A 287 -10.25 19.68 6.83
CA LYS A 287 -11.44 19.45 7.67
C LYS A 287 -11.66 17.97 7.97
N PHE A 288 -11.56 17.60 9.25
CA PHE A 288 -12.00 16.29 9.73
C PHE A 288 -13.54 16.20 9.72
N TYR A 289 -14.09 15.64 8.63
CA TYR A 289 -15.54 15.63 8.36
C TYR A 289 -16.20 14.32 8.81
N VAL A 290 -16.72 14.30 10.05
CA VAL A 290 -17.47 13.15 10.59
C VAL A 290 -18.93 13.20 10.12
N LYS A 291 -19.25 12.51 9.02
CA LYS A 291 -20.63 12.30 8.58
C LYS A 291 -21.17 10.99 9.13
N HIS A 292 -22.19 11.05 9.97
CA HIS A 292 -22.85 9.88 10.55
C HIS A 292 -24.27 9.67 9.98
N ALA A 293 -24.82 8.48 10.22
CA ALA A 293 -26.19 8.12 9.84
C ALA A 293 -27.23 8.83 10.74
N PHE A 294 -28.45 8.96 10.22
CA PHE A 294 -29.58 9.57 10.92
C PHE A 294 -30.04 8.69 12.09
N GLY A 295 -30.23 9.28 13.28
CA GLY A 295 -30.81 8.59 14.45
C GLY A 295 -29.88 7.70 15.27
N ASN A 296 -28.61 7.54 14.88
CA ASN A 296 -27.66 6.64 15.56
C ASN A 296 -26.69 7.40 16.47
N THR A 297 -26.19 6.72 17.52
CA THR A 297 -25.10 7.18 18.40
C THR A 297 -23.73 7.07 17.73
N ASN A 298 -23.59 7.65 16.55
CA ASN A 298 -22.37 7.62 15.76
C ASN A 298 -21.84 9.05 15.64
N GLY A 299 -20.54 9.28 15.87
CA GLY A 299 -19.95 10.61 15.90
C GLY A 299 -18.46 10.56 16.18
N LEU A 300 -17.91 11.63 16.73
CA LEU A 300 -16.52 11.66 17.21
C LEU A 300 -16.44 10.89 18.54
N TYR A 301 -15.80 9.72 18.49
CA TYR A 301 -15.38 8.97 19.67
C TYR A 301 -13.92 9.30 20.00
N ILE A 302 -13.65 9.64 21.26
CA ILE A 302 -12.31 9.83 21.82
C ILE A 302 -12.18 8.84 22.98
N GLN A 303 -11.57 7.68 22.73
CA GLN A 303 -11.40 6.61 23.70
C GLN A 303 -9.95 6.51 24.16
N ASN A 304 -9.74 6.39 25.48
CA ASN A 304 -8.43 6.01 26.00
C ASN A 304 -8.31 4.48 25.96
N ALA A 305 -7.42 3.97 25.11
CA ALA A 305 -7.25 2.54 24.84
C ALA A 305 -6.93 1.71 26.10
N SER A 306 -6.26 2.29 27.10
CA SER A 306 -5.84 1.58 28.31
C SER A 306 -6.96 1.38 29.34
N TYR A 307 -8.06 2.12 29.25
CA TYR A 307 -9.09 2.18 30.31
C TYR A 307 -10.51 1.92 29.81
N SER A 308 -10.71 1.64 28.51
CA SER A 308 -12.01 1.56 27.82
C SER A 308 -12.88 2.81 27.87
N ASN A 309 -12.58 3.78 28.75
CA ASN A 309 -13.28 5.04 28.93
C ASN A 309 -13.28 5.86 27.64
N TYR A 310 -14.43 6.43 27.28
CA TYR A 310 -14.59 7.23 26.07
C TYR A 310 -15.47 8.46 26.28
N TRP A 311 -15.05 9.56 25.65
CA TRP A 311 -15.92 10.67 25.31
C TRP A 311 -16.56 10.42 23.93
N HIS A 312 -17.81 10.83 23.77
CA HIS A 312 -18.54 10.72 22.53
C HIS A 312 -19.32 12.01 22.25
N LEU A 313 -19.10 12.57 21.07
CA LEU A 313 -19.68 13.84 20.60
C LEU A 313 -20.39 13.60 19.27
N TYR A 314 -21.71 13.80 19.23
CA TYR A 314 -22.54 13.53 18.05
C TYR A 314 -23.75 14.45 17.96
N GLN A 315 -24.34 14.53 16.76
CA GLN A 315 -25.57 15.29 16.51
C GLN A 315 -26.80 14.40 16.67
N TYR A 316 -27.82 14.85 17.40
CA TYR A 316 -29.09 14.13 17.49
C TYR A 316 -29.98 14.42 16.28
N SER A 317 -31.06 13.64 16.10
CA SER A 317 -32.02 13.83 14.98
C SER A 317 -32.71 15.20 14.93
N THR A 318 -32.67 15.96 16.04
CA THR A 318 -33.15 17.34 16.17
C THR A 318 -32.11 18.40 15.79
N GLY A 319 -30.89 17.99 15.40
CA GLY A 319 -29.80 18.88 15.00
C GLY A 319 -28.95 19.44 16.15
N GLY A 320 -29.35 19.26 17.41
CA GLY A 320 -28.53 19.64 18.57
C GLY A 320 -27.29 18.76 18.73
N LEU A 321 -26.21 19.33 19.30
CA LEU A 321 -24.94 18.64 19.56
C LEU A 321 -24.90 18.14 21.00
N TYR A 322 -24.53 16.87 21.22
CA TYR A 322 -24.59 16.21 22.53
C TYR A 322 -23.24 15.64 22.96
N LEU A 323 -22.90 15.82 24.24
CA LEU A 323 -21.69 15.31 24.87
C LEU A 323 -22.01 14.16 25.83
N TYR A 324 -21.33 13.03 25.64
CA TYR A 324 -21.42 11.85 26.47
C TYR A 324 -20.03 11.41 26.97
N TYR A 325 -20.00 10.80 28.16
CA TYR A 325 -18.83 10.08 28.70
C TYR A 325 -19.30 8.74 29.24
N ASN A 326 -18.71 7.65 28.76
CA ASN A 326 -19.05 6.26 29.10
C ASN A 326 -20.56 5.98 28.98
N GLY A 327 -21.18 6.32 27.84
CA GLY A 327 -22.61 6.13 27.58
C GLY A 327 -23.56 7.01 28.42
N SER A 328 -23.04 7.77 29.38
CA SER A 328 -23.80 8.72 30.19
C SER A 328 -23.68 10.13 29.62
N ALA A 329 -24.80 10.83 29.44
CA ALA A 329 -24.79 12.22 29.00
C ALA A 329 -24.02 13.13 29.98
N ARG A 330 -23.52 14.27 29.49
CA ARG A 330 -22.83 15.31 30.28
C ARG A 330 -23.40 16.71 30.02
N GLY A 331 -23.84 16.96 28.79
CA GLY A 331 -24.57 18.17 28.41
C GLY A 331 -24.85 18.20 26.91
N SER A 332 -25.42 19.32 26.46
CA SER A 332 -25.70 19.57 25.04
C SER A 332 -25.53 21.05 24.69
N TRP A 333 -25.31 21.37 23.42
CA TRP A 333 -25.36 22.74 22.92
C TRP A 333 -26.68 22.97 22.19
N ASP A 334 -27.35 24.07 22.52
CA ASP A 334 -28.53 24.53 21.78
C ASP A 334 -28.14 24.93 20.35
N ILE A 335 -28.94 24.50 19.38
CA ILE A 335 -28.73 24.70 17.94
C ILE A 335 -28.87 26.17 17.52
N THR A 336 -29.61 26.99 18.28
CA THR A 336 -29.93 28.37 17.89
C THR A 336 -28.97 29.39 18.50
N SER A 337 -28.69 29.25 19.79
CA SER A 337 -27.86 30.17 20.58
C SER A 337 -26.40 29.72 20.73
N GLY A 338 -26.10 28.46 20.46
CA GLY A 338 -24.80 27.85 20.77
C GLY A 338 -24.53 27.70 22.28
N ALA A 339 -25.50 27.98 23.15
CA ALA A 339 -25.33 27.89 24.59
C ALA A 339 -25.15 26.45 25.05
N TYR A 340 -24.12 26.20 25.87
CA TYR A 340 -23.93 24.92 26.55
C TYR A 340 -24.94 24.76 27.69
N THR A 341 -25.55 23.58 27.79
CA THR A 341 -26.53 23.19 28.80
C THR A 341 -26.00 22.01 29.60
N ALA A 342 -25.71 22.24 30.88
CA ALA A 342 -25.26 21.21 31.81
C ALA A 342 -26.45 20.41 32.39
N LEU A 343 -26.21 19.14 32.73
CA LEU A 343 -27.24 18.29 33.35
C LEU A 343 -27.61 18.76 34.76
N SER A 344 -28.91 18.94 35.01
CA SER A 344 -29.43 19.44 36.28
C SER A 344 -30.72 18.74 36.77
N ASP A 345 -31.15 17.65 36.13
CA ASP A 345 -32.32 16.86 36.56
C ASP A 345 -32.12 16.31 37.99
N GLU A 346 -33.17 16.35 38.79
CA GLU A 346 -33.21 15.86 40.18
C GLU A 346 -32.81 14.39 40.30
N LYS A 347 -33.19 13.55 39.32
CA LYS A 347 -32.90 12.10 39.29
C LYS A 347 -31.41 11.78 39.18
N LEU A 348 -30.59 12.78 38.81
CA LEU A 348 -29.13 12.66 38.69
C LEU A 348 -28.40 13.18 39.93
N LYS A 349 -29.14 13.61 40.96
CA LYS A 349 -28.63 14.24 42.19
C LYS A 349 -29.00 13.42 43.42
N LYS A 350 -28.26 13.62 44.50
CA LYS A 350 -28.49 13.03 45.83
C LYS A 350 -28.01 14.00 46.90
N ASN A 351 -28.48 13.84 48.13
CA ASN A 351 -28.09 14.67 49.28
C ASN A 351 -28.31 16.18 49.04
N ILE A 352 -29.44 16.55 48.43
CA ILE A 352 -29.78 17.94 48.11
C ILE A 352 -30.10 18.70 49.40
N THR A 353 -29.42 19.82 49.65
CA THR A 353 -29.59 20.66 50.85
C THR A 353 -29.51 22.15 50.51
N ASP A 354 -30.23 23.00 51.26
CA ASP A 354 -30.15 24.46 51.11
C ASP A 354 -28.73 25.00 51.35
N LEU A 355 -28.29 25.89 50.47
CA LEU A 355 -27.08 26.69 50.64
C LEU A 355 -27.33 27.88 51.59
N LYS A 356 -26.44 28.12 52.56
CA LYS A 356 -26.59 29.14 53.62
C LYS A 356 -25.23 29.74 54.00
N ASN A 357 -25.23 30.99 54.48
CA ASN A 357 -24.08 31.72 55.01
C ASN A 357 -22.96 31.90 53.97
N VAL A 358 -23.33 32.19 52.71
CA VAL A 358 -22.39 32.32 51.59
C VAL A 358 -22.10 33.77 51.19
N SER A 359 -22.93 34.72 51.62
CA SER A 359 -22.66 36.17 51.52
C SER A 359 -21.31 36.55 52.14
N GLU A 360 -21.04 36.14 53.39
CA GLU A 360 -19.74 36.37 54.05
C GLU A 360 -18.54 35.71 53.34
N LYS A 361 -18.76 34.58 52.65
CA LYS A 361 -17.74 33.92 51.83
C LYS A 361 -17.47 34.68 50.53
N ILE A 362 -18.53 35.05 49.79
CA ILE A 362 -18.41 35.80 48.53
C ILE A 362 -17.74 37.16 48.76
N MET A 363 -18.01 37.84 49.88
CA MET A 363 -17.34 39.11 50.22
C MET A 363 -15.82 38.99 50.48
N LYS A 364 -15.26 37.77 50.56
CA LYS A 364 -13.81 37.52 50.62
C LYS A 364 -13.19 37.27 49.25
N LEU A 365 -13.99 36.96 48.23
CA LEU A 365 -13.50 36.78 46.86
C LEU A 365 -13.04 38.13 46.31
N SER A 366 -11.89 38.14 45.66
CA SER A 366 -11.22 39.34 45.17
C SER A 366 -11.03 39.27 43.65
N PRO A 367 -11.96 39.84 42.84
CA PRO A 367 -11.81 39.90 41.40
C PRO A 367 -10.52 40.63 40.99
N LYS A 368 -9.74 40.03 40.11
CA LYS A 368 -8.49 40.58 39.59
C LYS A 368 -8.65 40.99 38.13
N ASN A 369 -7.80 41.93 37.71
CA ASN A 369 -7.48 42.15 36.30
C ASN A 369 -6.10 41.54 36.04
N TYR A 370 -5.94 40.75 34.98
CA TYR A 370 -4.68 40.07 34.66
C TYR A 370 -4.46 39.94 33.14
N ASN A 371 -3.23 39.61 32.75
CA ASN A 371 -2.83 39.20 31.40
C ASN A 371 -2.29 37.77 31.50
N PHE A 372 -2.39 36.98 30.44
CA PHE A 372 -1.78 35.64 30.43
C PHE A 372 -0.27 35.72 30.14
N ILE A 373 0.53 34.82 30.71
CA ILE A 373 1.99 34.78 30.46
C ILE A 373 2.30 34.43 28.99
N SER A 374 1.41 33.68 28.33
CA SER A 374 1.47 33.34 26.90
C SER A 374 0.85 34.41 25.97
N GLN A 375 0.46 35.56 26.51
CA GLN A 375 -0.10 36.67 25.74
C GLN A 375 1.01 37.36 24.93
N LYS A 376 0.70 37.77 23.69
CA LYS A 376 1.68 38.43 22.81
C LYS A 376 2.02 39.82 23.37
N GLU A 377 3.27 40.25 23.21
CA GLU A 377 3.77 41.56 23.71
C GLU A 377 2.94 42.76 23.22
N ASN A 378 2.26 42.63 22.08
CA ASN A 378 1.42 43.68 21.49
C ASN A 378 -0.09 43.51 21.74
N ASP A 379 -0.51 42.57 22.59
CA ASP A 379 -1.91 42.43 23.04
C ASP A 379 -2.05 42.91 24.49
N GLU A 380 -2.51 44.15 24.68
CA GLU A 380 -2.70 44.73 26.02
C GLU A 380 -3.97 44.25 26.74
N ARG A 381 -4.80 43.39 26.12
CA ARG A 381 -6.11 42.98 26.64
C ARG A 381 -6.04 42.40 28.04
N LYS A 382 -6.63 43.09 29.01
CA LYS A 382 -6.81 42.57 30.37
C LYS A 382 -8.04 41.68 30.46
N TYR A 383 -7.86 40.55 31.12
CA TYR A 383 -8.89 39.59 31.48
C TYR A 383 -9.35 39.87 32.92
N ILE A 384 -10.64 39.69 33.18
CA ILE A 384 -11.25 39.87 34.50
C ILE A 384 -11.68 38.50 35.00
N GLY A 385 -11.34 38.17 36.24
CA GLY A 385 -11.66 36.87 36.83
C GLY A 385 -11.19 36.75 38.28
N LEU A 386 -11.06 35.51 38.74
CA LEU A 386 -10.57 35.12 40.06
C LEU A 386 -9.34 34.22 39.91
N ILE A 387 -8.45 34.26 40.89
CA ILE A 387 -7.33 33.31 40.99
C ILE A 387 -7.87 32.01 41.61
N ALA A 388 -7.61 30.87 40.98
CA ALA A 388 -8.19 29.60 41.44
C ALA A 388 -7.77 29.25 42.87
N GLN A 389 -6.53 29.58 43.25
CA GLN A 389 -6.00 29.42 44.61
C GLN A 389 -6.75 30.31 45.63
N ASP A 390 -6.97 31.62 45.34
CA ASP A 390 -7.79 32.51 46.17
C ASP A 390 -9.22 31.93 46.37
N VAL A 391 -9.80 31.28 45.36
CA VAL A 391 -11.11 30.63 45.48
C VAL A 391 -11.03 29.34 46.31
N GLN A 392 -9.95 28.56 46.20
CA GLN A 392 -9.80 27.25 46.84
C GLN A 392 -9.88 27.33 48.37
N GLU A 393 -9.39 28.42 48.98
CA GLU A 393 -9.49 28.64 50.43
C GLU A 393 -10.92 28.92 50.92
N ILE A 394 -11.84 29.31 50.02
CA ILE A 394 -13.16 29.84 50.36
C ILE A 394 -14.28 28.92 49.86
N PHE A 395 -14.15 28.43 48.62
CA PHE A 395 -15.06 27.52 47.92
C PHE A 395 -14.24 26.47 47.13
N PRO A 396 -13.56 25.51 47.81
CA PRO A 396 -12.80 24.46 47.15
C PRO A 396 -13.65 23.60 46.19
N GLU A 397 -14.97 23.55 46.38
CA GLU A 397 -15.93 22.82 45.53
C GLU A 397 -15.99 23.28 44.07
N PHE A 398 -15.48 24.48 43.73
CA PHE A 398 -15.40 24.96 42.34
C PHE A 398 -13.99 24.85 41.73
N VAL A 399 -12.99 24.40 42.49
CA VAL A 399 -11.59 24.41 42.07
C VAL A 399 -11.10 22.99 41.80
N TYR A 400 -10.77 22.72 40.54
CA TYR A 400 -10.32 21.41 40.07
C TYR A 400 -8.83 21.47 39.73
N TYR A 401 -8.03 20.65 40.40
CA TYR A 401 -6.61 20.47 40.10
C TYR A 401 -6.45 19.46 38.96
N ASN A 402 -5.66 19.82 37.96
CA ASN A 402 -5.22 18.93 36.88
C ASN A 402 -3.80 18.47 37.20
N GLU A 403 -3.64 17.16 37.46
CA GLU A 403 -2.36 16.55 37.83
C GLU A 403 -1.37 16.45 36.66
N GLU A 404 -1.87 16.38 35.41
CA GLU A 404 -1.05 16.22 34.20
C GLU A 404 -0.29 17.50 33.86
N ASP A 405 -0.98 18.65 33.89
CA ASP A 405 -0.42 19.97 33.64
C ASP A 405 0.10 20.68 34.91
N ASN A 406 -0.19 20.17 36.11
CA ASN A 406 0.05 20.84 37.40
C ASN A 406 -0.57 22.26 37.47
N ILE A 407 -1.87 22.35 37.14
CA ILE A 407 -2.63 23.62 37.14
C ILE A 407 -3.97 23.50 37.87
N PHE A 408 -4.45 24.63 38.38
CA PHE A 408 -5.80 24.74 38.95
C PHE A 408 -6.77 25.40 37.95
N THR A 409 -7.97 24.86 37.86
CA THR A 409 -9.08 25.34 37.01
C THR A 409 -10.30 25.66 37.86
N LEU A 410 -11.22 26.49 37.36
CA LEU A 410 -12.30 27.10 38.16
C LEU A 410 -13.66 27.07 37.46
N ASP A 411 -14.68 26.53 38.14
CA ASP A 411 -16.09 26.61 37.72
C ASP A 411 -16.74 27.97 38.06
N TYR A 412 -16.68 28.88 37.09
CA TYR A 412 -17.38 30.17 37.14
C TYR A 412 -18.91 30.06 37.07
N ALA A 413 -19.47 28.95 36.56
CA ALA A 413 -20.92 28.75 36.51
C ALA A 413 -21.46 28.40 37.91
N GLY A 414 -20.76 27.54 38.65
CA GLY A 414 -21.05 27.25 40.05
C GLY A 414 -21.06 28.49 40.94
N LEU A 415 -20.04 29.36 40.83
CA LEU A 415 -19.99 30.65 41.54
C LEU A 415 -21.21 31.54 41.26
N SER A 416 -21.74 31.52 40.04
CA SER A 416 -22.93 32.29 39.66
C SER A 416 -24.19 31.82 40.40
N VAL A 417 -24.29 30.53 40.74
CA VAL A 417 -25.39 29.97 41.55
C VAL A 417 -25.25 30.40 43.02
N VAL A 418 -24.03 30.43 43.57
CA VAL A 418 -23.78 30.91 44.94
C VAL A 418 -24.10 32.40 45.09
N ALA A 419 -23.81 33.21 44.07
CA ALA A 419 -24.16 34.64 44.05
C ALA A 419 -25.66 34.88 44.24
N ILE A 420 -26.54 34.06 43.64
CA ILE A 420 -28.00 34.15 43.83
C ILE A 420 -28.38 34.00 45.31
N GLN A 421 -27.76 33.06 46.03
CA GLN A 421 -28.01 32.87 47.46
C GLN A 421 -27.42 34.01 48.32
N ALA A 422 -26.22 34.50 47.99
CA ALA A 422 -25.64 35.66 48.66
C ALA A 422 -26.51 36.93 48.52
N PHE A 423 -27.08 37.19 47.33
CA PHE A 423 -28.02 38.29 47.13
C PHE A 423 -29.32 38.12 47.94
N LYS A 424 -29.84 36.90 48.08
CA LYS A 424 -31.00 36.60 48.94
C LYS A 424 -30.70 36.88 50.42
N GLU A 425 -29.52 36.48 50.90
CA GLU A 425 -29.06 36.75 52.27
C GLU A 425 -28.92 38.27 52.50
N GLN A 426 -28.27 38.99 51.58
CA GLN A 426 -28.11 40.43 51.65
C GLN A 426 -29.45 41.18 51.62
N GLN A 427 -30.39 40.77 50.77
CA GLN A 427 -31.74 41.35 50.72
C GLN A 427 -32.50 41.14 52.03
N SER A 428 -32.35 39.96 52.66
CA SER A 428 -32.99 39.70 53.96
C SER A 428 -32.46 40.60 55.08
N GLU A 429 -31.17 40.92 55.10
CA GLU A 429 -30.60 41.85 56.07
C GLU A 429 -31.00 43.31 55.76
N ILE A 430 -31.08 43.70 54.48
CA ILE A 430 -31.62 45.01 54.07
C ILE A 430 -33.06 45.20 54.58
N ASP A 431 -33.92 44.20 54.46
CA ASP A 431 -35.32 44.30 54.91
C ASP A 431 -35.49 44.20 56.44
N LYS A 432 -34.52 43.61 57.15
CA LYS A 432 -34.41 43.71 58.61
C LYS A 432 -34.00 45.13 59.03
N LEU A 433 -32.92 45.67 58.45
CA LEU A 433 -32.46 47.04 58.71
C LEU A 433 -33.51 48.10 58.37
N ARG A 434 -34.34 47.89 57.34
CA ARG A 434 -35.50 48.76 57.02
C ARG A 434 -36.52 48.79 58.17
N LYS A 435 -36.95 47.63 58.67
CA LYS A 435 -37.90 47.52 59.80
C LYS A 435 -37.35 48.12 61.10
N GLU A 436 -36.06 47.93 61.35
CA GLU A 436 -35.38 48.56 62.49
C GLU A 436 -35.35 50.09 62.35
N ASN A 437 -35.05 50.62 61.16
CA ASN A 437 -35.12 52.06 60.87
C ASN A 437 -36.54 52.64 60.99
N GLU A 438 -37.58 51.92 60.57
CA GLU A 438 -38.97 52.34 60.76
C GLU A 438 -39.35 52.41 62.24
N SER A 439 -38.94 51.40 63.04
CA SER A 439 -39.11 51.38 64.50
C SER A 439 -38.39 52.56 65.18
N ILE A 440 -37.15 52.85 64.78
CA ILE A 440 -36.36 53.97 65.29
C ILE A 440 -37.03 55.31 64.93
N LYS A 441 -37.46 55.51 63.68
CA LYS A 441 -38.17 56.73 63.24
C LYS A 441 -39.46 56.96 64.00
N LYS A 442 -40.25 55.90 64.24
CA LYS A 442 -41.46 55.97 65.06
C LYS A 442 -41.14 56.43 66.49
N ARG A 443 -40.16 55.79 67.15
CA ARG A 443 -39.73 56.16 68.51
C ARG A 443 -39.18 57.58 68.60
N LEU A 444 -38.48 58.06 67.56
CA LEU A 444 -37.99 59.43 67.49
C LEU A 444 -39.16 60.42 67.46
N SER A 445 -40.15 60.20 66.60
CA SER A 445 -41.35 61.04 66.49
C SER A 445 -42.19 61.05 67.79
N GLU A 446 -42.27 59.91 68.49
CA GLU A 446 -42.89 59.82 69.81
C GLU A 446 -42.16 60.68 70.86
N ILE A 447 -40.82 60.70 70.83
CA ILE A 447 -39.98 61.52 71.73
C ILE A 447 -40.08 63.02 71.38
N GLU A 448 -40.04 63.39 70.10
CA GLU A 448 -40.23 64.77 69.64
C GLU A 448 -41.61 65.30 70.06
N THR A 449 -42.65 64.48 69.91
CA THR A 449 -44.03 64.79 70.36
C THR A 449 -44.13 64.93 71.88
N ALA A 450 -43.31 64.21 72.66
CA ALA A 450 -43.24 64.37 74.11
C ALA A 450 -42.51 65.65 74.52
N LEU A 451 -41.37 65.97 73.88
CA LEU A 451 -40.61 67.20 74.12
C LEU A 451 -41.43 68.47 73.80
N LEU A 452 -42.25 68.43 72.75
CA LEU A 452 -43.19 69.49 72.40
C LEU A 452 -44.34 69.70 73.40
N LYS A 453 -44.52 68.81 74.38
CA LYS A 453 -45.48 68.93 75.49
C LYS A 453 -44.84 69.34 76.82
N ILE A 454 -43.52 69.57 76.82
CA ILE A 454 -42.70 69.96 77.98
C ILE A 454 -42.19 71.42 77.83
N ARG A 455 -42.51 72.06 76.68
CA ARG A 455 -42.40 73.51 76.44
C ARG A 455 -43.78 74.15 76.48
#